data_AF-A0A944LBV9-F1
#
_entry.id   AF-A0A944LBV9-F1
#
_cell.length_a   1.000
_cell.length_b   1.000
_cell.length_c   1.000
_cell.angle_alpha   90.00
_cell.angle_beta   90.00
_cell.angle_gamma   90.00
#
_symmetry.space_group_name_H-M   'P 1'
#
loop_
_entity.id
_entity.type
_entity.pdbx_description
1 polymer ?
#
loop_
_entity_poly.entity_id
_entity_poly.type
_entity_poly.pdbx_seq_one_letter_code
_entity_poly.pdbx_strand_id
1 'polypeptide(L)'
;MAFYGADVQQLKQLSKSLSAGAAQLSGKARELDSLIGRSQSSWQGQDAKKFAAEWQGRLRPLLVDASQDLEEAAKKVLQNAAEQSFTSTDGSPDTTTAGIGIQTAGARDADPARPDRPTPEEILEQYQVSDAETTEWPSDWDPLRLVVDQRTVTEKEAELLNGLGPLEMDAFKDIHDDAFEQADARFESADRNDDQNDAFRHAYWNALMVKEYGAEWAEDYATAHEQLPGNPGPREAMDLYNNEVGRNIAVANPDASEEELADLIEAAVKNGDTVVVGQDLLPHPSDQVPAEKTGDAGDAPPAPGQDPEFNDESRTTS
;
A
#
# COMPACT_ATOMS: atom_id res chain seq x y z
N MET A 1 -10.40 12.93 -28.71
CA MET A 1 -10.12 12.97 -27.26
C MET A 1 -10.79 11.76 -26.68
N ALA A 2 -10.00 10.75 -26.30
CA ALA A 2 -10.51 9.58 -25.60
C ALA A 2 -10.76 10.02 -24.15
N PHE A 3 -11.98 9.84 -23.68
CA PHE A 3 -12.33 9.99 -22.27
C PHE A 3 -11.68 8.80 -21.55
N TYR A 4 -10.71 9.08 -20.66
CA TYR A 4 -10.12 8.09 -19.78
C TYR A 4 -10.99 8.02 -18.51
N GLY A 5 -11.52 6.83 -18.23
CA GLY A 5 -12.44 6.54 -17.14
C GLY A 5 -13.09 5.16 -17.37
N ALA A 6 -13.36 4.41 -16.31
CA ALA A 6 -14.01 3.10 -16.43
C ALA A 6 -15.52 3.28 -16.72
N ASP A 7 -16.09 2.36 -17.50
CA ASP A 7 -17.52 2.38 -17.74
C ASP A 7 -18.27 1.88 -16.49
N VAL A 8 -18.89 2.82 -15.77
CA VAL A 8 -19.67 2.55 -14.55
C VAL A 8 -20.73 1.46 -14.75
N GLN A 9 -21.32 1.33 -15.95
CA GLN A 9 -22.27 0.25 -16.23
C GLN A 9 -21.56 -1.11 -16.36
N GLN A 10 -20.40 -1.15 -16.98
CA GLN A 10 -19.58 -2.37 -17.08
C GLN A 10 -19.08 -2.81 -15.71
N LEU A 11 -18.66 -1.89 -14.85
CA LEU A 11 -18.28 -2.21 -13.46
C LEU A 11 -19.45 -2.77 -12.66
N LYS A 12 -20.64 -2.16 -12.75
CA LYS A 12 -21.86 -2.72 -12.10
C LYS A 12 -22.21 -4.11 -12.62
N GLN A 13 -21.98 -4.38 -13.91
CA GLN A 13 -22.19 -5.70 -14.50
C GLN A 13 -21.14 -6.72 -14.05
N LEU A 14 -19.89 -6.29 -13.89
CA LEU A 14 -18.81 -7.11 -13.35
C LEU A 14 -19.11 -7.52 -11.91
N SER A 15 -19.43 -6.56 -11.03
CA SER A 15 -19.83 -6.82 -9.65
C SER A 15 -20.96 -7.84 -9.55
N LYS A 16 -22.02 -7.65 -10.35
CA LYS A 16 -23.14 -8.61 -10.39
C LYS A 16 -22.71 -10.02 -10.81
N SER A 17 -21.73 -10.13 -11.71
CA SER A 17 -21.20 -11.42 -12.16
C SER A 17 -20.37 -12.09 -11.07
N LEU A 18 -19.56 -11.31 -10.33
CA LEU A 18 -18.78 -11.79 -9.19
C LEU A 18 -19.68 -12.33 -8.07
N SER A 19 -20.70 -11.56 -7.62
CA SER A 19 -21.68 -12.04 -6.63
C SER A 19 -22.46 -13.28 -7.11
N ALA A 20 -22.80 -13.34 -8.40
CA ALA A 20 -23.44 -14.54 -8.95
C ALA A 20 -22.51 -15.77 -8.89
N GLY A 21 -21.22 -15.60 -9.20
CA GLY A 21 -20.20 -16.64 -9.09
C GLY A 21 -20.00 -17.10 -7.64
N ALA A 22 -19.91 -16.17 -6.70
CA ALA A 22 -19.84 -16.45 -5.26
C ALA A 22 -21.01 -17.33 -4.78
N ALA A 23 -22.24 -16.92 -5.10
CA ALA A 23 -23.44 -17.66 -4.75
C ALA A 23 -23.45 -19.09 -5.36
N GLN A 24 -22.97 -19.24 -6.60
CA GLN A 24 -22.82 -20.56 -7.23
C GLN A 24 -21.79 -21.43 -6.53
N LEU A 25 -20.62 -20.87 -6.18
CA LEU A 25 -19.54 -21.59 -5.50
C LEU A 25 -19.97 -22.06 -4.11
N SER A 26 -20.56 -21.14 -3.33
CA SER A 26 -21.12 -21.45 -2.00
C SER A 26 -22.21 -22.53 -2.09
N GLY A 27 -23.07 -22.47 -3.12
CA GLY A 27 -24.06 -23.49 -3.41
C GLY A 27 -23.43 -24.87 -3.67
N LYS A 28 -22.38 -24.92 -4.50
CA LYS A 28 -21.66 -26.16 -4.81
C LYS A 28 -20.92 -26.74 -3.61
N ALA A 29 -20.31 -25.89 -2.77
CA ALA A 29 -19.67 -26.31 -1.53
C ALA A 29 -20.68 -27.04 -0.61
N ARG A 30 -21.88 -26.48 -0.42
CA ARG A 30 -22.94 -27.10 0.38
C ARG A 30 -23.47 -28.40 -0.23
N GLU A 31 -23.58 -28.45 -1.56
CA GLU A 31 -24.02 -29.66 -2.28
C GLU A 31 -23.03 -30.81 -2.08
N LEU A 32 -21.73 -30.53 -2.26
CA LEU A 32 -20.65 -31.51 -2.09
C LEU A 32 -20.55 -31.97 -0.64
N ASP A 33 -20.64 -31.05 0.32
CA ASP A 33 -20.62 -31.39 1.75
C ASP A 33 -21.73 -32.37 2.13
N SER A 34 -22.94 -32.13 1.60
CA SER A 34 -24.08 -33.04 1.78
C SER A 34 -23.85 -34.42 1.13
N LEU A 35 -23.26 -34.47 -0.07
CA LEU A 35 -22.94 -35.72 -0.76
C LEU A 35 -21.88 -36.53 -0.03
N ILE A 36 -20.83 -35.88 0.45
CA ILE A 36 -19.74 -36.50 1.21
C ILE A 36 -20.24 -37.00 2.56
N GLY A 37 -21.11 -36.25 3.23
CA GLY A 37 -21.77 -36.72 4.45
C GLY A 37 -22.61 -37.99 4.23
N ARG A 38 -23.35 -38.07 3.13
CA ARG A 38 -24.13 -39.27 2.77
C ARG A 38 -23.26 -40.48 2.43
N SER A 39 -22.13 -40.26 1.75
CA SER A 39 -21.25 -41.34 1.29
C SER A 39 -20.61 -42.14 2.44
N GLN A 40 -20.52 -41.56 3.64
CA GLN A 40 -19.98 -42.21 4.84
C GLN A 40 -20.72 -43.51 5.23
N SER A 41 -21.97 -43.67 4.80
CA SER A 41 -22.74 -44.90 5.02
C SER A 41 -22.32 -46.06 4.11
N SER A 42 -21.95 -45.74 2.87
CA SER A 42 -21.61 -46.70 1.81
C SER A 42 -20.11 -46.91 1.62
N TRP A 43 -19.29 -45.94 2.04
CA TRP A 43 -17.83 -45.98 1.97
C TRP A 43 -17.25 -45.84 3.37
N GLN A 44 -16.77 -46.96 3.91
CA GLN A 44 -16.23 -47.07 5.25
C GLN A 44 -14.76 -47.52 5.19
N GLY A 45 -13.96 -47.10 6.17
CA GLY A 45 -12.54 -47.46 6.25
C GLY A 45 -11.66 -46.26 6.57
N GLN A 46 -10.35 -46.48 6.61
CA GLN A 46 -9.38 -45.44 6.96
C GLN A 46 -9.30 -44.35 5.88
N ASP A 47 -9.41 -44.72 4.61
CA ASP A 47 -9.35 -43.76 3.49
C ASP A 47 -10.57 -42.84 3.46
N ALA A 48 -11.77 -43.38 3.70
CA ALA A 48 -12.99 -42.58 3.82
C ALA A 48 -12.88 -41.52 4.95
N LYS A 49 -12.28 -41.90 6.08
CA LYS A 49 -12.02 -40.99 7.21
C LYS A 49 -10.98 -39.91 6.86
N LYS A 50 -9.89 -40.30 6.19
CA LYS A 50 -8.85 -39.34 5.75
C LYS A 50 -9.43 -38.31 4.78
N PHE A 51 -10.18 -38.77 3.78
CA PHE A 51 -10.81 -37.88 2.82
C PHE A 51 -11.85 -36.96 3.49
N ALA A 52 -12.66 -37.48 4.42
CA ALA A 52 -13.61 -36.65 5.16
C ALA A 52 -12.90 -35.57 6.00
N ALA A 53 -11.78 -35.91 6.64
CA ALA A 53 -10.97 -34.95 7.39
C ALA A 53 -10.34 -33.90 6.48
N GLU A 54 -9.79 -34.29 5.33
CA GLU A 54 -9.24 -33.36 4.33
C GLU A 54 -10.32 -32.43 3.77
N TRP A 55 -11.51 -32.98 3.48
CA TRP A 55 -12.65 -32.19 3.02
C TRP A 55 -13.06 -31.15 4.06
N GLN A 56 -13.26 -31.57 5.31
CA GLN A 56 -13.71 -30.67 6.39
C GLN A 56 -12.66 -29.65 6.80
N GLY A 57 -11.38 -30.05 6.81
CA GLY A 57 -10.28 -29.22 7.31
C GLY A 57 -9.64 -28.33 6.25
N ARG A 58 -9.76 -28.64 4.97
CA ARG A 58 -9.06 -27.92 3.89
C ARG A 58 -9.97 -27.53 2.74
N LEU A 59 -10.58 -28.50 2.06
CA LEU A 59 -11.24 -28.24 0.77
C LEU A 59 -12.54 -27.44 0.91
N ARG A 60 -13.35 -27.73 1.94
CA ARG A 60 -14.60 -27.02 2.19
C ARG A 60 -14.36 -25.57 2.62
N PRO A 61 -13.48 -25.28 3.61
CA PRO A 61 -13.09 -23.90 3.93
C PRO A 61 -12.65 -23.13 2.69
N LEU A 62 -11.73 -23.65 1.89
CA LEU A 62 -11.25 -22.98 0.66
C LEU A 62 -12.37 -22.56 -0.31
N LEU A 63 -13.41 -23.38 -0.49
CA LEU A 63 -14.55 -23.02 -1.34
C LEU A 63 -15.44 -21.95 -0.73
N VAL A 64 -15.53 -21.91 0.60
CA VAL A 64 -16.28 -20.88 1.33
C VAL A 64 -15.52 -19.57 1.27
N ASP A 65 -14.22 -19.59 1.57
CA ASP A 65 -13.36 -18.41 1.56
C ASP A 65 -13.35 -17.77 0.17
N ALA A 66 -13.10 -18.54 -0.89
CA ALA A 66 -13.18 -18.05 -2.27
C ALA A 66 -14.57 -17.49 -2.66
N SER A 67 -15.65 -17.96 -2.02
CA SER A 67 -16.98 -17.38 -2.25
C SER A 67 -17.18 -16.06 -1.51
N GLN A 68 -16.55 -15.88 -0.35
CA GLN A 68 -16.56 -14.62 0.39
C GLN A 68 -15.71 -13.58 -0.33
N ASP A 69 -14.52 -13.98 -0.81
CA ASP A 69 -13.64 -13.13 -1.61
C ASP A 69 -14.36 -12.60 -2.86
N LEU A 70 -15.10 -13.45 -3.58
CA LEU A 70 -15.85 -13.00 -4.75
C LEU A 70 -16.98 -12.01 -4.40
N GLU A 71 -17.64 -12.14 -3.23
CA GLU A 71 -18.66 -11.17 -2.80
C GLU A 71 -18.06 -9.83 -2.39
N GLU A 72 -16.91 -9.85 -1.73
CA GLU A 72 -16.23 -8.63 -1.30
C GLU A 72 -15.55 -7.92 -2.48
N ALA A 73 -14.95 -8.64 -3.43
CA ALA A 73 -14.54 -8.08 -4.72
C ALA A 73 -15.72 -7.42 -5.46
N ALA A 74 -16.90 -8.04 -5.42
CA ALA A 74 -18.11 -7.45 -5.98
C ALA A 74 -18.49 -6.12 -5.29
N LYS A 75 -18.22 -5.95 -4.00
CA LYS A 75 -18.43 -4.69 -3.27
C LYS A 75 -17.40 -3.64 -3.67
N LYS A 76 -16.12 -4.00 -3.74
CA LYS A 76 -15.03 -3.10 -4.17
C LYS A 76 -15.29 -2.54 -5.58
N VAL A 77 -15.63 -3.40 -6.54
CA VAL A 77 -16.01 -2.95 -7.90
C VAL A 77 -17.20 -1.97 -7.89
N LEU A 78 -18.13 -2.07 -6.94
CA LEU A 78 -19.23 -1.10 -6.79
C LEU A 78 -18.78 0.21 -6.14
N GLN A 79 -17.82 0.18 -5.22
CA GLN A 79 -17.21 1.38 -4.62
C GLN A 79 -16.47 2.17 -5.69
N ASN A 80 -15.59 1.54 -6.46
CA ASN A 80 -14.85 2.20 -7.55
C ASN A 80 -15.82 2.76 -8.60
N ALA A 81 -16.91 2.04 -8.90
CA ALA A 81 -17.96 2.53 -9.80
C ALA A 81 -18.74 3.74 -9.23
N ALA A 82 -18.86 3.85 -7.91
CA ALA A 82 -19.50 4.98 -7.24
C ALA A 82 -18.58 6.22 -7.24
N GLU A 83 -17.30 6.03 -6.97
CA GLU A 83 -16.28 7.09 -6.97
C GLU A 83 -16.15 7.74 -8.34
N GLN A 84 -16.13 6.95 -9.43
CA GLN A 84 -16.13 7.51 -10.78
C GLN A 84 -17.41 8.27 -11.16
N SER A 85 -18.54 7.96 -10.50
CA SER A 85 -19.78 8.69 -10.72
C SER A 85 -19.84 10.04 -9.99
N PHE A 86 -19.03 10.20 -8.92
CA PHE A 86 -18.90 11.43 -8.15
C PHE A 86 -17.99 12.45 -8.85
N THR A 87 -16.87 12.00 -9.44
CA THR A 87 -15.94 12.84 -10.21
C THR A 87 -16.54 13.42 -11.49
N SER A 88 -17.58 12.80 -12.04
CA SER A 88 -18.27 13.30 -13.24
C SER A 88 -19.35 14.36 -12.96
N THR A 89 -19.72 14.60 -11.69
CA THR A 89 -20.87 15.46 -11.33
C THR A 89 -20.54 16.79 -10.68
N ASP A 90 -19.32 17.02 -10.18
CA ASP A 90 -18.93 18.33 -9.64
C ASP A 90 -17.69 18.89 -10.33
N GLY A 91 -17.94 19.85 -11.23
CA GLY A 91 -16.91 20.76 -11.70
C GLY A 91 -16.65 21.84 -10.65
N SER A 92 -15.43 21.83 -10.12
CA SER A 92 -14.80 22.83 -9.22
C SER A 92 -15.52 23.15 -7.90
N PRO A 93 -14.73 23.18 -6.83
CA PRO A 93 -14.49 24.49 -6.24
C PRO A 93 -13.02 24.78 -5.91
N ASP A 94 -12.68 26.01 -6.25
CA ASP A 94 -11.67 26.86 -5.63
C ASP A 94 -11.70 26.76 -4.08
N THR A 95 -10.54 26.89 -3.44
CA THR A 95 -10.25 27.75 -2.26
C THR A 95 -9.49 27.09 -1.10
N THR A 96 -8.33 27.71 -0.81
CA THR A 96 -7.64 27.89 0.50
C THR A 96 -6.90 26.73 1.18
N THR A 97 -5.59 26.74 0.95
CA THR A 97 -4.52 26.30 1.84
C THR A 97 -4.70 26.85 3.26
N ALA A 98 -5.00 25.98 4.22
CA ALA A 98 -4.85 26.23 5.64
C ALA A 98 -3.60 25.47 6.12
N GLY A 99 -2.52 26.22 6.40
CA GLY A 99 -1.28 25.66 6.90
C GLY A 99 -1.46 24.98 8.26
N ILE A 100 -1.02 23.74 8.34
CA ILE A 100 -0.96 22.96 9.58
C ILE A 100 0.47 23.11 10.11
N GLY A 101 0.60 23.77 11.27
CA GLY A 101 1.87 23.98 11.95
C GLY A 101 2.17 22.82 12.90
N ILE A 102 3.32 22.18 12.71
CA ILE A 102 3.93 21.24 13.63
C ILE A 102 5.09 21.97 14.30
N GLN A 103 5.06 22.10 15.63
CA GLN A 103 6.15 22.67 16.42
C GLN A 103 6.97 21.52 17.02
N THR A 104 8.31 21.55 16.86
CA THR A 104 9.28 21.55 17.99
C THR A 104 10.74 21.76 17.52
N ALA A 105 11.31 22.87 17.99
CA ALA A 105 12.70 23.17 18.40
C ALA A 105 13.91 22.41 17.80
N GLY A 106 14.83 23.13 17.14
CA GLY A 106 16.16 22.58 16.82
C GLY A 106 17.27 23.52 16.32
N ALA A 107 17.02 24.47 15.42
CA ALA A 107 17.98 25.48 14.91
C ALA A 107 19.34 24.96 14.38
N ARG A 108 19.43 24.77 13.05
CA ARG A 108 20.46 25.32 12.13
C ARG A 108 20.00 25.07 10.69
N ASP A 109 19.96 26.13 9.88
CA ASP A 109 19.64 26.18 8.43
C ASP A 109 18.16 25.99 8.01
N ALA A 110 17.24 26.73 8.65
CA ALA A 110 15.85 26.82 8.23
C ALA A 110 15.67 27.59 6.90
N ASP A 111 14.84 27.05 6.00
CA ASP A 111 14.30 27.76 4.83
C ASP A 111 13.56 29.04 5.30
N PRO A 112 13.97 30.24 4.85
CA PRO A 112 13.35 31.49 5.26
C PRO A 112 11.86 31.62 4.89
N ALA A 113 11.32 30.76 4.01
CA ALA A 113 9.91 30.73 3.66
C ALA A 113 9.03 29.90 4.61
N ARG A 114 9.60 28.91 5.33
CA ARG A 114 8.87 27.99 6.22
C ARG A 114 9.77 27.56 7.42
N PRO A 115 9.82 28.38 8.48
CA PRO A 115 10.80 28.23 9.56
C PRO A 115 10.60 27.01 10.48
N ASP A 116 9.47 26.30 10.32
CA ASP A 116 9.12 25.12 11.13
C ASP A 116 9.45 23.78 10.44
N ARG A 117 9.96 23.79 9.20
CA ARG A 117 10.36 22.55 8.50
C ARG A 117 11.74 22.07 9.02
N PRO A 118 11.92 20.75 9.25
CA PRO A 118 13.22 20.18 9.55
C PRO A 118 14.22 20.46 8.43
N THR A 119 15.50 20.57 8.76
CA THR A 119 16.55 20.73 7.74
C THR A 119 16.90 19.39 7.08
N PRO A 120 17.55 19.39 5.92
CA PRO A 120 17.97 18.15 5.26
C PRO A 120 18.80 17.24 6.17
N GLU A 121 19.66 17.81 7.02
CA GLU A 121 20.45 17.06 8.01
C GLU A 121 19.59 16.53 9.16
N GLU A 122 18.60 17.30 9.63
CA GLU A 122 17.66 16.85 10.65
C GLU A 122 16.80 15.70 10.13
N ILE A 123 16.36 15.75 8.87
CA ILE A 123 15.61 14.65 8.22
C ILE A 123 16.52 13.42 8.11
N LEU A 124 17.75 13.57 7.61
CA LEU A 124 18.70 12.47 7.54
C LEU A 124 19.01 11.84 8.91
N GLU A 125 19.02 12.62 9.99
CA GLU A 125 19.27 12.10 11.34
C GLU A 125 18.04 11.43 11.95
N GLN A 126 16.84 11.97 11.72
CA GLN A 126 15.60 11.49 12.36
C GLN A 126 14.98 10.29 11.65
N TYR A 127 15.07 10.24 10.33
CA TYR A 127 14.42 9.24 9.51
C TYR A 127 15.46 8.17 9.12
N GLN A 128 15.88 7.37 10.09
CA GLN A 128 16.77 6.23 9.87
C GLN A 128 16.33 5.02 10.69
N VAL A 129 16.28 3.86 10.05
CA VAL A 129 15.92 2.58 10.67
C VAL A 129 17.07 1.58 10.56
N SER A 130 17.14 0.65 11.50
CA SER A 130 18.15 -0.40 11.44
C SER A 130 17.79 -1.46 10.40
N ASP A 131 18.79 -2.00 9.70
CA ASP A 131 18.64 -3.18 8.83
C ASP A 131 17.95 -4.33 9.59
N ALA A 132 16.88 -4.88 9.01
CA ALA A 132 16.15 -6.03 9.56
C ALA A 132 16.60 -7.36 8.96
N GLU A 133 16.23 -8.46 9.63
CA GLU A 133 16.34 -9.79 9.04
C GLU A 133 15.33 -9.93 7.87
N THR A 134 15.74 -10.61 6.80
CA THR A 134 14.96 -10.78 5.58
C THR A 134 14.53 -12.23 5.38
N THR A 135 13.39 -12.42 4.73
CA THR A 135 12.88 -13.72 4.31
C THR A 135 12.40 -13.69 2.86
N GLU A 136 12.34 -14.87 2.23
CA GLU A 136 11.66 -15.03 0.94
C GLU A 136 10.16 -15.20 1.16
N TRP A 137 9.38 -14.28 0.58
CA TRP A 137 7.93 -14.26 0.68
C TRP A 137 7.26 -14.28 -0.72
N PRO A 138 6.19 -15.07 -0.93
CA PRO A 138 5.68 -16.09 -0.02
C PRO A 138 6.69 -17.23 0.18
N SER A 139 6.62 -17.90 1.32
CA SER A 139 7.52 -19.03 1.62
C SER A 139 7.34 -20.16 0.60
N ASP A 140 8.34 -21.02 0.43
CA ASP A 140 8.32 -22.09 -0.59
C ASP A 140 7.12 -23.04 -0.53
N TRP A 141 6.48 -23.16 0.63
CA TRP A 141 5.35 -24.04 0.88
C TRP A 141 4.00 -23.29 0.94
N ASP A 142 4.04 -21.97 0.74
CA ASP A 142 2.86 -21.12 0.79
C ASP A 142 1.99 -21.29 -0.47
N PRO A 143 0.68 -21.57 -0.33
CA PRO A 143 -0.25 -21.61 -1.47
C PRO A 143 -0.25 -20.34 -2.33
N LEU A 144 0.10 -19.18 -1.77
CA LEU A 144 0.24 -17.92 -2.51
C LEU A 144 1.30 -17.99 -3.62
N ARG A 145 2.31 -18.87 -3.52
CA ARG A 145 3.33 -19.08 -4.57
C ARG A 145 2.75 -19.49 -5.94
N LEU A 146 1.49 -19.90 -6.00
CA LEU A 146 0.82 -20.23 -7.27
C LEU A 146 0.37 -18.99 -8.04
N VAL A 147 0.27 -17.83 -7.38
CA VAL A 147 -0.31 -16.59 -7.92
C VAL A 147 0.47 -15.33 -7.57
N VAL A 148 1.46 -15.42 -6.68
CA VAL A 148 2.37 -14.33 -6.29
C VAL A 148 3.80 -14.79 -6.49
N ASP A 149 4.58 -13.95 -7.18
CA ASP A 149 6.01 -14.19 -7.33
C ASP A 149 6.74 -14.03 -6.00
N GLN A 150 7.73 -14.88 -5.78
CA GLN A 150 8.55 -14.82 -4.57
C GLN A 150 9.52 -13.63 -4.66
N ARG A 151 9.62 -12.90 -3.56
CA ARG A 151 10.50 -11.74 -3.38
C ARG A 151 11.11 -11.75 -1.98
N THR A 152 12.29 -11.17 -1.87
CA THR A 152 12.91 -10.89 -0.56
C THR A 152 12.19 -9.70 0.07
N VAL A 153 11.74 -9.88 1.31
CA VAL A 153 11.09 -8.85 2.15
C VAL A 153 11.65 -8.96 3.57
N THR A 154 11.42 -7.96 4.43
CA THR A 154 11.77 -8.10 5.85
C THR A 154 10.86 -9.12 6.54
N GLU A 155 11.31 -9.72 7.64
CA GLU A 155 10.48 -10.64 8.41
C GLU A 155 9.17 -9.99 8.90
N LYS A 156 9.23 -8.69 9.21
CA LYS A 156 8.05 -7.93 9.63
C LYS A 156 7.07 -7.66 8.47
N GLU A 157 7.56 -7.31 7.28
CA GLU A 157 6.70 -7.24 6.08
C GLU A 157 6.00 -8.58 5.83
N ALA A 158 6.73 -9.69 5.90
CA ALA A 158 6.14 -11.02 5.74
C ALA A 158 5.09 -11.33 6.81
N GLU A 159 5.32 -10.96 8.07
CA GLU A 159 4.33 -11.09 9.16
C GLU A 159 3.03 -10.34 8.81
N LEU A 160 3.14 -9.07 8.42
CA LEU A 160 1.98 -8.22 8.10
C LEU A 160 1.23 -8.72 6.87
N LEU A 161 1.94 -9.10 5.80
CA LEU A 161 1.36 -9.64 4.57
C LEU A 161 0.63 -10.97 4.80
N ASN A 162 1.15 -11.82 5.70
CA ASN A 162 0.49 -13.07 6.07
C ASN A 162 -0.77 -12.84 6.91
N GLY A 163 -0.92 -11.66 7.52
CA GLY A 163 -2.12 -11.25 8.24
C GLY A 163 -3.27 -10.82 7.32
N LEU A 164 -2.98 -10.52 6.05
CA LEU A 164 -3.99 -10.08 5.08
C LEU A 164 -4.78 -11.25 4.50
N GLY A 165 -6.10 -11.08 4.41
CA GLY A 165 -6.97 -11.93 3.61
C GLY A 165 -6.72 -11.78 2.10
N PRO A 166 -7.26 -12.66 1.26
CA PRO A 166 -6.99 -12.66 -0.19
C PRO A 166 -7.33 -11.34 -0.90
N LEU A 167 -8.38 -10.64 -0.46
CA LEU A 167 -8.80 -9.36 -1.06
C LEU A 167 -8.06 -8.14 -0.54
N GLU A 168 -7.59 -8.22 0.68
CA GLU A 168 -6.69 -7.23 1.24
C GLU A 168 -5.33 -7.36 0.54
N MET A 169 -4.90 -8.59 0.26
CA MET A 169 -3.72 -8.86 -0.56
C MET A 169 -3.88 -8.41 -2.02
N ASP A 170 -5.08 -8.53 -2.60
CA ASP A 170 -5.38 -8.02 -3.94
C ASP A 170 -5.29 -6.49 -3.96
N ALA A 171 -5.97 -5.82 -3.01
CA ALA A 171 -5.86 -4.37 -2.85
C ALA A 171 -4.43 -3.90 -2.58
N PHE A 172 -3.62 -4.66 -1.85
CA PHE A 172 -2.23 -4.28 -1.58
C PHE A 172 -1.42 -4.21 -2.87
N LYS A 173 -1.68 -5.12 -3.82
CA LYS A 173 -1.04 -5.11 -5.13
C LYS A 173 -1.55 -3.97 -5.99
N ASP A 174 -2.87 -3.74 -6.01
CA ASP A 174 -3.46 -2.63 -6.75
C ASP A 174 -2.92 -1.28 -6.24
N ILE A 175 -2.84 -1.09 -4.92
CA ILE A 175 -2.26 0.10 -4.27
C ILE A 175 -0.81 0.33 -4.71
N HIS A 176 -0.01 -0.72 -4.78
CA HIS A 176 1.36 -0.63 -5.28
C HIS A 176 1.37 -0.19 -6.75
N ASP A 177 0.61 -0.87 -7.61
CA ASP A 177 0.61 -0.59 -9.06
C ASP A 177 0.06 0.81 -9.38
N ASP A 178 -1.01 1.23 -8.69
CA ASP A 178 -1.60 2.56 -8.82
C ASP A 178 -0.61 3.66 -8.39
N ALA A 179 0.18 3.41 -7.34
CA ALA A 179 1.20 4.36 -6.91
C ALA A 179 2.28 4.58 -7.97
N PHE A 180 2.73 3.52 -8.63
CA PHE A 180 3.66 3.61 -9.76
C PHE A 180 3.02 4.30 -10.97
N GLU A 181 1.80 3.92 -11.36
CA GLU A 181 1.11 4.51 -12.51
C GLU A 181 0.88 6.01 -12.32
N GLN A 182 0.40 6.43 -11.15
CA GLN A 182 0.14 7.84 -10.86
C GLN A 182 1.42 8.66 -10.75
N ALA A 183 2.50 8.09 -10.20
CA ALA A 183 3.80 8.74 -10.18
C ALA A 183 4.32 9.01 -11.61
N ASP A 184 4.32 7.98 -12.47
CA ASP A 184 4.74 8.09 -13.87
C ASP A 184 3.90 9.08 -14.68
N ALA A 185 2.60 9.18 -14.38
CA ALA A 185 1.69 10.09 -15.07
C ALA A 185 1.92 11.57 -14.68
N ARG A 186 2.35 11.83 -13.44
CA ARG A 186 2.42 13.18 -12.87
C ARG A 186 3.83 13.77 -12.88
N PHE A 187 4.85 12.92 -12.74
CA PHE A 187 6.25 13.33 -12.67
C PHE A 187 7.10 12.51 -13.64
N GLU A 188 7.64 13.20 -14.65
CA GLU A 188 8.62 12.60 -15.55
C GLU A 188 9.90 12.27 -14.77
N SER A 189 10.41 11.06 -14.97
CA SER A 189 11.61 10.56 -14.30
C SER A 189 12.46 9.73 -15.26
N ALA A 190 13.78 9.77 -15.07
CA ALA A 190 14.71 8.97 -15.86
C ALA A 190 14.81 7.52 -15.36
N ASP A 191 14.78 7.31 -14.04
CA ASP A 191 14.98 6.01 -13.39
C ASP A 191 14.05 5.74 -12.19
N ARG A 192 13.17 6.68 -11.85
CA ARG A 192 12.14 6.64 -10.79
C ARG A 192 12.68 6.61 -9.36
N ASN A 193 13.96 6.94 -9.16
CA ASN A 193 14.56 6.92 -7.84
C ASN A 193 14.99 8.32 -7.41
N ASP A 194 14.91 8.57 -6.10
CA ASP A 194 15.49 9.73 -5.42
C ASP A 194 14.93 11.10 -5.86
N ASP A 195 13.88 11.11 -6.69
CA ASP A 195 13.31 12.29 -7.34
C ASP A 195 11.83 12.53 -7.02
N GLN A 196 11.19 13.49 -7.68
CA GLN A 196 9.79 13.83 -7.43
C GLN A 196 8.82 12.69 -7.77
N ASN A 197 9.16 11.82 -8.72
CA ASN A 197 8.35 10.64 -9.03
C ASN A 197 8.41 9.67 -7.85
N ASP A 198 9.61 9.45 -7.31
CA ASP A 198 9.82 8.64 -6.12
C ASP A 198 9.09 9.19 -4.89
N ALA A 199 9.29 10.48 -4.62
CA ALA A 199 8.63 11.17 -3.50
C ALA A 199 7.11 11.12 -3.58
N PHE A 200 6.53 11.30 -4.78
CA PHE A 200 5.10 11.14 -5.00
C PHE A 200 4.67 9.70 -4.73
N ARG A 201 5.40 8.73 -5.30
CA ARG A 201 5.06 7.30 -5.21
C ARG A 201 5.00 6.85 -3.75
N HIS A 202 6.00 7.17 -2.94
CA HIS A 202 6.05 6.79 -1.53
C HIS A 202 4.92 7.43 -0.71
N ALA A 203 4.69 8.73 -0.91
CA ALA A 203 3.60 9.44 -0.25
C ALA A 203 2.22 8.89 -0.65
N TYR A 204 1.98 8.65 -1.94
CA TYR A 204 0.69 8.15 -2.41
C TYR A 204 0.44 6.70 -2.05
N TRP A 205 1.47 5.85 -2.13
CA TRP A 205 1.42 4.48 -1.62
C TRP A 205 1.01 4.44 -0.14
N ASN A 206 1.61 5.27 0.71
CA ASN A 206 1.23 5.38 2.11
C ASN A 206 -0.20 5.92 2.31
N ALA A 207 -0.61 6.93 1.54
CA ALA A 207 -1.97 7.47 1.63
C ALA A 207 -3.04 6.41 1.31
N LEU A 208 -2.80 5.59 0.28
CA LEU A 208 -3.69 4.48 -0.09
C LEU A 208 -3.69 3.37 0.96
N MET A 209 -2.52 3.01 1.51
CA MET A 209 -2.43 2.06 2.62
C MET A 209 -3.19 2.54 3.85
N VAL A 210 -3.16 3.84 4.19
CA VAL A 210 -3.98 4.40 5.28
C VAL A 210 -5.47 4.23 4.99
N LYS A 211 -5.89 4.49 3.75
CA LYS A 211 -7.30 4.38 3.34
C LYS A 211 -7.82 2.94 3.46
N GLU A 212 -7.00 1.96 3.09
CA GLU A 212 -7.40 0.54 3.08
C GLU A 212 -7.17 -0.17 4.42
N TYR A 213 -6.02 0.06 5.07
CA TYR A 213 -5.58 -0.70 6.25
C TYR A 213 -5.46 0.11 7.54
N GLY A 214 -5.58 1.44 7.44
CA GLY A 214 -5.40 2.35 8.57
C GLY A 214 -3.96 2.84 8.76
N ALA A 215 -3.82 3.94 9.51
CA ALA A 215 -2.55 4.65 9.65
C ALA A 215 -1.44 3.83 10.34
N GLU A 216 -1.80 3.08 11.39
CA GLU A 216 -0.83 2.28 12.16
C GLU A 216 -0.30 1.11 11.33
N TRP A 217 -1.15 0.45 10.55
CA TRP A 217 -0.71 -0.63 9.66
C TRP A 217 0.18 -0.10 8.54
N ALA A 218 -0.20 1.03 7.92
CA ALA A 218 0.59 1.66 6.86
C ALA A 218 1.97 2.08 7.36
N GLU A 219 2.05 2.61 8.59
CA GLU A 219 3.32 2.97 9.23
C GLU A 219 4.18 1.73 9.48
N ASP A 220 3.65 0.71 10.14
CA ASP A 220 4.40 -0.52 10.43
C ASP A 220 4.90 -1.19 9.15
N TYR A 221 4.07 -1.26 8.10
CA TYR A 221 4.47 -1.85 6.83
C TYR A 221 5.55 -1.02 6.14
N ALA A 222 5.33 0.30 5.98
CA ALA A 222 6.28 1.17 5.30
C ALA A 222 7.62 1.21 6.04
N THR A 223 7.60 1.35 7.36
CA THR A 223 8.82 1.30 8.19
C THR A 223 9.54 -0.04 8.03
N ALA A 224 8.83 -1.17 8.04
CA ALA A 224 9.42 -2.48 7.80
C ALA A 224 9.99 -2.63 6.37
N HIS A 225 9.42 -1.96 5.38
CA HIS A 225 9.93 -1.93 4.01
C HIS A 225 11.27 -1.21 3.92
N GLU A 226 11.39 -0.08 4.62
CA GLU A 226 12.63 0.72 4.63
C GLU A 226 13.79 0.02 5.38
N GLN A 227 13.49 -0.93 6.27
CA GLN A 227 14.50 -1.76 6.95
C GLN A 227 15.20 -2.80 6.05
N LEU A 228 14.94 -2.83 4.74
CA LEU A 228 15.62 -3.72 3.81
C LEU A 228 17.14 -3.46 3.80
N PRO A 229 17.99 -4.48 4.04
CA PRO A 229 19.42 -4.27 4.18
C PRO A 229 20.09 -3.64 2.97
N GLY A 230 20.95 -2.65 3.23
CA GLY A 230 21.74 -1.98 2.19
C GLY A 230 21.03 -0.80 1.54
N ASN A 231 19.94 -0.31 2.12
CA ASN A 231 19.35 0.97 1.73
C ASN A 231 20.32 2.12 2.08
N PRO A 232 20.71 2.98 1.12
CA PRO A 232 21.54 4.13 1.43
C PRO A 232 20.79 5.11 2.34
N GLY A 233 21.47 5.64 3.35
CA GLY A 233 20.84 6.50 4.37
C GLY A 233 20.00 7.65 3.79
N PRO A 234 20.49 8.43 2.81
CA PRO A 234 19.71 9.52 2.23
C PRO A 234 18.40 9.09 1.55
N ARG A 235 18.38 7.91 0.92
CA ARG A 235 17.17 7.35 0.29
C ARG A 235 16.19 6.89 1.37
N GLU A 236 16.67 6.11 2.33
CA GLU A 236 15.87 5.67 3.48
C GLU A 236 15.20 6.85 4.20
N ALA A 237 15.95 7.94 4.44
CA ALA A 237 15.40 9.14 5.06
C ALA A 237 14.33 9.83 4.20
N MET A 238 14.56 9.93 2.90
CA MET A 238 13.60 10.49 1.97
C MET A 238 12.31 9.67 1.95
N ASP A 239 12.43 8.35 1.84
CA ASP A 239 11.31 7.42 1.74
C ASP A 239 10.50 7.42 3.02
N LEU A 240 11.12 7.25 4.19
CA LEU A 240 10.44 7.31 5.49
C LEU A 240 9.72 8.66 5.70
N TYR A 241 10.34 9.79 5.34
CA TYR A 241 9.73 11.11 5.47
C TYR A 241 8.52 11.25 4.54
N ASN A 242 8.66 10.87 3.27
CA ASN A 242 7.59 10.97 2.29
C ASN A 242 6.43 10.00 2.59
N ASN A 243 6.75 8.81 3.10
CA ASN A 243 5.80 7.84 3.64
C ASN A 243 4.94 8.51 4.73
N GLU A 244 5.56 9.18 5.71
CA GLU A 244 4.84 9.90 6.78
C GLU A 244 3.96 11.03 6.25
N VAL A 245 4.46 11.84 5.30
CA VAL A 245 3.67 12.90 4.65
C VAL A 245 2.40 12.32 4.01
N GLY A 246 2.52 11.20 3.30
CA GLY A 246 1.40 10.46 2.72
C GLY A 246 0.35 10.04 3.76
N ARG A 247 0.80 9.40 4.84
CA ARG A 247 -0.10 8.98 5.94
C ARG A 247 -0.83 10.17 6.54
N ASN A 248 -0.13 11.26 6.81
CA ASN A 248 -0.70 12.48 7.39
C ASN A 248 -1.75 13.13 6.47
N ILE A 249 -1.52 13.15 5.15
CA ILE A 249 -2.50 13.66 4.18
C ILE A 249 -3.77 12.81 4.20
N ALA A 250 -3.65 11.48 4.18
CA ALA A 250 -4.81 10.59 4.22
C ALA A 250 -5.60 10.69 5.53
N VAL A 251 -4.93 10.74 6.69
CA VAL A 251 -5.58 10.93 8.00
C VAL A 251 -6.34 12.26 8.07
N ALA A 252 -5.79 13.33 7.49
CA ALA A 252 -6.44 14.63 7.45
C ALA A 252 -7.63 14.69 6.48
N ASN A 253 -7.71 13.76 5.51
CA ASN A 253 -8.71 13.74 4.45
C ASN A 253 -9.38 12.34 4.34
N PRO A 254 -10.07 11.86 5.41
CA PRO A 254 -10.58 10.49 5.46
C PRO A 254 -11.64 10.17 4.40
N ASP A 255 -12.35 11.21 3.91
CA ASP A 255 -13.40 11.07 2.90
C ASP A 255 -12.89 11.31 1.47
N ALA A 256 -11.60 11.64 1.28
CA ALA A 256 -11.05 11.87 -0.06
C ALA A 256 -11.03 10.59 -0.89
N SER A 257 -11.40 10.72 -2.16
CA SER A 257 -11.17 9.69 -3.18
C SER A 257 -9.68 9.52 -3.46
N GLU A 258 -9.32 8.40 -4.09
CA GLU A 258 -7.94 8.10 -4.48
C GLU A 258 -7.34 9.19 -5.39
N GLU A 259 -8.13 9.68 -6.36
CA GLU A 259 -7.72 10.78 -7.25
C GLU A 259 -7.52 12.10 -6.48
N GLU A 260 -8.39 12.40 -5.51
CA GLU A 260 -8.23 13.59 -4.66
C GLU A 260 -6.98 13.48 -3.77
N LEU A 261 -6.66 12.29 -3.26
CA LEU A 261 -5.40 12.04 -2.54
C LEU A 261 -4.19 12.19 -3.46
N ALA A 262 -4.25 11.69 -4.69
CA ALA A 262 -3.21 11.88 -5.70
C ALA A 262 -2.98 13.38 -5.99
N ASP A 263 -4.05 14.16 -6.18
CA ASP A 263 -3.96 15.60 -6.40
C ASP A 263 -3.37 16.35 -5.19
N LEU A 264 -3.75 15.97 -3.97
CA LEU A 264 -3.21 16.56 -2.73
C LEU A 264 -1.71 16.26 -2.57
N ILE A 265 -1.28 15.05 -2.91
CA ILE A 265 0.11 14.63 -2.82
C ILE A 265 0.95 15.26 -3.94
N GLU A 266 0.41 15.38 -5.15
CA GLU A 266 1.07 16.14 -6.22
C GLU A 266 1.30 17.59 -5.81
N ALA A 267 0.32 18.21 -5.15
CA ALA A 267 0.47 19.55 -4.58
C ALA A 267 1.53 19.58 -3.48
N ALA A 268 1.58 18.59 -2.58
CA ALA A 268 2.59 18.48 -1.54
C ALA A 268 4.02 18.41 -2.14
N VAL A 269 4.22 17.59 -3.18
CA VAL A 269 5.49 17.51 -3.90
C VAL A 269 5.84 18.84 -4.58
N LYS A 270 4.90 19.49 -5.26
CA LYS A 270 5.15 20.78 -5.93
C LYS A 270 5.41 21.94 -4.98
N ASN A 271 4.97 21.83 -3.72
CA ASN A 271 5.13 22.84 -2.69
C ASN A 271 6.32 22.58 -1.75
N GLY A 272 7.12 21.54 -2.03
CA GLY A 272 8.26 21.14 -1.21
C GLY A 272 7.88 20.58 0.16
N ASP A 273 6.63 20.12 0.34
CA ASP A 273 6.21 19.49 1.58
C ASP A 273 6.79 18.07 1.71
N THR A 274 7.14 17.43 0.59
CA THR A 274 7.96 16.21 0.49
C THR A 274 9.44 16.56 0.27
N VAL A 275 10.31 15.55 0.30
CA VAL A 275 11.75 15.69 0.03
C VAL A 275 12.21 14.78 -1.10
N VAL A 276 13.33 15.16 -1.73
CA VAL A 276 14.07 14.40 -2.77
C VAL A 276 15.56 14.44 -2.45
N VAL A 277 16.36 13.52 -2.98
CA VAL A 277 17.81 13.53 -2.72
C VAL A 277 18.50 14.56 -3.61
N GLY A 278 19.19 15.51 -3.00
CA GLY A 278 20.02 16.49 -3.70
C GLY A 278 21.37 15.92 -4.17
N GLN A 279 22.10 16.67 -5.00
CA GLN A 279 23.44 16.28 -5.47
C GLN A 279 24.49 16.20 -4.34
N ASP A 280 24.19 16.79 -3.19
CA ASP A 280 24.96 16.69 -1.96
C ASP A 280 24.60 15.46 -1.11
N LEU A 281 23.72 14.60 -1.62
CA LEU A 281 23.24 13.37 -0.98
C LEU A 281 22.48 13.63 0.32
N LEU A 282 21.74 14.75 0.38
CA LEU A 282 20.85 15.08 1.49
C LEU A 282 19.39 15.17 1.00
N PRO A 283 18.40 14.83 1.86
CA PRO A 283 16.98 14.95 1.53
C PRO A 283 16.53 16.41 1.60
N HIS A 284 16.48 17.09 0.44
CA HIS A 284 16.05 18.48 0.32
C HIS A 284 14.57 18.59 -0.04
N PRO A 285 13.89 19.70 0.32
CA PRO A 285 12.53 19.96 -0.14
C PRO A 285 12.39 19.80 -1.66
N SER A 286 11.35 19.09 -2.07
CA SER A 286 11.14 18.65 -3.46
C SER A 286 10.93 19.78 -4.47
N ASP A 287 10.63 21.00 -4.03
CA ASP A 287 10.53 22.21 -4.86
C ASP A 287 11.86 22.97 -5.02
N GLN A 288 12.91 22.60 -4.26
CA GLN A 288 14.22 23.25 -4.29
C GLN A 288 15.23 22.53 -5.20
N VAL A 289 15.00 21.25 -5.49
CA VAL A 289 15.86 20.43 -6.35
C VAL A 289 15.09 20.06 -7.61
N PRO A 290 15.39 20.63 -8.79
CA PRO A 290 14.79 20.19 -10.04
C PRO A 290 15.06 18.70 -10.31
N ALA A 291 14.10 18.00 -10.92
CA ALA A 291 14.20 16.55 -11.20
C ALA A 291 15.49 16.17 -11.95
N GLU A 292 15.94 16.99 -12.91
CA GLU A 292 17.19 16.74 -13.64
C GLU A 292 18.47 16.97 -12.84
N LYS A 293 18.34 17.38 -11.57
CA LYS A 293 19.43 17.68 -10.65
C LYS A 293 19.34 16.89 -9.34
N THR A 294 18.47 15.90 -9.25
CA THR A 294 18.48 14.98 -8.12
C THR A 294 19.80 14.20 -8.10
N GLY A 295 20.22 13.80 -6.90
CA GLY A 295 21.38 12.94 -6.69
C GLY A 295 21.04 11.47 -6.88
N ASP A 296 22.06 10.62 -6.83
CA ASP A 296 21.89 9.17 -6.72
C ASP A 296 22.35 8.76 -5.31
N ALA A 297 21.40 8.41 -4.45
CA ALA A 297 21.69 8.02 -3.08
C ALA A 297 22.53 6.73 -3.01
N GLY A 298 22.60 5.94 -4.09
CA GLY A 298 23.43 4.73 -4.17
C GLY A 298 24.93 4.97 -3.96
N ASP A 299 25.38 6.23 -4.10
CA ASP A 299 26.76 6.65 -3.81
C ASP A 299 27.02 6.93 -2.31
N ALA A 300 25.98 6.97 -1.48
CA ALA A 300 26.09 7.22 -0.05
C ALA A 300 26.31 5.92 0.75
N PRO A 301 27.06 5.97 1.87
CA PRO A 301 27.07 4.86 2.82
C PRO A 301 25.70 4.73 3.52
N PRO A 302 25.36 3.54 4.06
CA PRO A 302 24.27 3.41 5.01
C PRO A 302 24.52 4.33 6.21
N ALA A 303 23.47 4.92 6.77
CA ALA A 303 23.55 5.65 8.03
C ALA A 303 23.07 4.76 9.20
N PRO A 304 23.53 5.02 10.43
CA PRO A 304 23.10 4.24 11.58
C PRO A 304 21.65 4.58 11.93
N GLY A 305 20.73 3.64 11.74
CA GLY A 305 19.34 3.77 12.13
C GLY A 305 19.00 3.19 13.51
N GLN A 306 17.75 3.39 13.92
CA GLN A 306 17.21 2.91 15.19
C GLN A 306 16.25 1.75 14.95
N ASP A 307 16.18 0.81 15.90
CA ASP A 307 15.16 -0.24 15.87
C ASP A 307 13.78 0.41 16.08
N PRO A 308 12.84 0.29 15.12
CA PRO A 308 11.51 0.86 15.25
C PRO A 308 10.66 0.08 16.26
N GLU A 309 9.75 0.77 16.93
CA GLU A 309 8.71 0.14 17.76
C GLU A 309 7.48 -0.14 16.90
N PHE A 310 7.24 -1.42 16.58
CA PHE A 310 6.04 -1.84 15.83
C PHE A 310 4.82 -2.01 16.74
N ASN A 311 3.63 -1.70 16.23
CA ASN A 311 2.39 -1.96 16.94
C ASN A 311 2.04 -3.46 16.89
N ASP A 312 1.75 -4.07 18.05
CA ASP A 312 1.29 -5.47 18.10
C ASP A 312 -0.13 -5.63 17.50
N GLU A 313 -0.92 -4.56 17.40
CA GLU A 313 -2.29 -4.55 16.86
C GLU A 313 -2.34 -4.56 15.32
N SER A 314 -1.24 -4.20 14.63
CA SER A 314 -1.16 -4.22 13.16
C SER A 314 -1.13 -5.63 12.54
N ARG A 315 -1.04 -6.68 13.38
CA ARG A 315 -0.99 -8.08 12.93
C ARG A 315 -2.24 -8.55 12.17
N THR A 316 -3.36 -7.85 12.32
CA THR A 316 -4.61 -8.16 11.63
C THR A 316 -5.33 -6.87 11.26
N THR A 317 -5.68 -6.72 10.01
CA THR A 317 -6.69 -5.75 9.56
C THR A 317 -8.04 -6.17 10.14
N SER A 318 -8.77 -5.22 10.75
CA SER A 318 -10.00 -5.52 11.54
C SER A 318 -11.26 -5.64 10.69
#